data_AF-A0A2C9L115-F1
#
_entry.id   AF-A0A2C9L115-F1
#
_cell.length_a   1.000
_cell.length_b   1.000
_cell.length_c   1.000
_cell.angle_alpha   90.00
_cell.angle_beta   90.00
_cell.angle_gamma   90.00
#
_symmetry.space_group_name_H-M   'P 1'
#
loop_
_entity.id
_entity.type
_entity.pdbx_description
1 polymer ?
#
loop_
_entity_poly.entity_id
_entity_poly.type
_entity_poly.pdbx_seq_one_letter_code
_entity_poly.pdbx_strand_id
1 'polypeptide(L)'
;MNFITTVLVLSLRVRNTKSVAVGFSSLLNLERPIATGERIIFDKVLTNVGNGYDPKSGNFTCPIRGLYSFSVGVLPMPNNLVIVDIYQNKNYLISVHGNDNAVFTSA
;
A
#
# COMPACT_ATOMS: atom_id res chain seq x y z
N MET A 1 -17.81 -37.89 -56.05
CA MET A 1 -17.80 -36.43 -56.28
C MET A 1 -17.78 -35.78 -54.91
N ASN A 2 -16.61 -35.33 -54.46
CA ASN A 2 -16.39 -34.86 -53.08
C ASN A 2 -16.89 -33.43 -52.93
N PHE A 3 -17.77 -33.18 -51.97
CA PHE A 3 -18.03 -31.81 -51.50
C PHE A 3 -17.45 -31.63 -50.11
N ILE A 4 -16.63 -30.59 -50.02
CA ILE A 4 -15.69 -30.23 -48.97
C ILE A 4 -16.48 -29.80 -47.73
N THR A 5 -16.20 -30.43 -46.59
CA THR A 5 -16.73 -30.02 -45.28
C THR A 5 -16.12 -28.67 -44.89
N THR A 6 -16.91 -27.60 -44.88
CA THR A 6 -16.51 -26.35 -44.23
C THR A 6 -16.81 -26.46 -42.73
N VAL A 7 -15.78 -26.37 -41.89
CA VAL A 7 -15.95 -26.21 -40.43
C VAL A 7 -15.81 -24.73 -40.11
N LEU A 8 -16.90 -24.10 -39.67
CA LEU A 8 -16.88 -22.78 -39.07
C LEU A 8 -16.36 -22.91 -37.63
N VAL A 9 -15.14 -22.44 -37.36
CA VAL A 9 -14.62 -22.36 -35.99
C VAL A 9 -14.86 -20.94 -35.46
N LEU A 10 -15.91 -20.77 -34.66
CA LEU A 10 -16.12 -19.57 -33.85
C LEU A 10 -15.34 -19.73 -32.54
N SER A 11 -14.25 -18.98 -32.37
CA SER A 11 -13.58 -18.87 -31.07
C SER A 11 -14.14 -17.66 -30.33
N LEU A 12 -15.04 -17.90 -29.38
CA LEU A 12 -15.44 -16.87 -28.43
C LEU A 12 -14.41 -16.82 -27.30
N ARG A 13 -13.59 -15.77 -27.25
CA ARG A 13 -12.67 -15.54 -26.13
C ARG A 13 -13.31 -14.61 -25.12
N VAL A 14 -13.98 -15.18 -24.12
CA VAL A 14 -14.40 -14.42 -22.93
C VAL A 14 -13.15 -14.06 -22.14
N ARG A 15 -12.65 -12.83 -22.31
CA ARG A 15 -11.64 -12.28 -21.41
C ARG A 15 -12.33 -11.90 -20.11
N ASN A 16 -12.43 -12.83 -19.17
CA ASN A 16 -12.70 -12.46 -17.78
C ASN A 16 -11.40 -11.89 -17.20
N THR A 17 -11.07 -10.65 -17.56
CA THR A 17 -10.01 -9.91 -16.88
C THR A 17 -10.56 -9.51 -15.52
N LYS A 18 -10.48 -10.42 -14.54
CA LYS A 18 -10.54 -10.01 -13.14
C LYS A 18 -9.44 -8.96 -12.97
N SER A 19 -9.82 -7.69 -12.94
CA SER A 19 -8.94 -6.62 -12.51
C SER A 19 -8.56 -6.96 -11.07
N VAL A 20 -7.28 -7.27 -10.83
CA VAL A 20 -6.78 -7.48 -9.48
C VAL A 20 -6.53 -6.08 -8.92
N ALA A 21 -7.58 -5.49 -8.35
CA ALA A 21 -7.43 -4.26 -7.58
C ALA A 21 -6.55 -4.55 -6.35
N VAL A 22 -5.63 -3.64 -6.05
CA VAL A 22 -4.82 -3.67 -4.84
C VAL A 22 -4.84 -2.28 -4.23
N GLY A 23 -5.11 -2.21 -2.94
CA GLY A 23 -5.14 -0.94 -2.23
C GLY A 23 -5.39 -1.16 -0.74
N PHE A 24 -4.71 -0.38 0.09
CA PHE A 24 -4.92 -0.40 1.52
C PHE A 24 -4.96 1.03 2.08
N SER A 25 -5.65 1.17 3.19
CA SER A 25 -5.61 2.38 4.02
C SER A 25 -5.73 1.96 5.47
N SER A 26 -4.87 2.53 6.30
CA SER A 26 -4.74 2.17 7.71
C SER A 26 -4.34 3.39 8.52
N LEU A 27 -4.72 3.41 9.79
CA LEU A 27 -4.37 4.47 10.72
C LEU A 27 -3.97 3.91 12.08
N LEU A 28 -3.32 4.75 12.88
CA LEU A 28 -2.95 4.43 14.25
C LEU A 28 -4.19 4.64 15.13
N ASN A 29 -4.62 3.61 15.86
CA ASN A 29 -5.84 3.69 16.65
C ASN A 29 -5.66 4.43 17.99
N LEU A 30 -4.42 4.46 18.52
CA LEU A 30 -4.09 5.09 19.79
C LEU A 30 -2.83 5.93 19.66
N GLU A 31 -2.90 7.17 20.16
CA GLU A 31 -1.72 7.99 20.39
C GLU A 31 -0.85 7.33 21.44
N ARG A 32 0.38 6.98 21.05
CA ARG A 32 1.37 6.42 21.97
C ARG A 32 2.77 6.89 21.59
N PRO A 33 3.71 6.88 22.55
CA PRO A 33 5.12 7.00 22.21
C PRO A 33 5.53 5.88 21.25
N ILE A 34 6.19 6.27 20.17
CA ILE A 34 6.84 5.37 19.23
C ILE A 34 8.33 5.51 19.47
N ALA A 35 9.00 4.41 19.82
CA ALA A 35 10.43 4.45 20.08
C ALA A 35 11.23 4.67 18.79
N THR A 36 12.42 5.28 18.90
CA THR A 36 13.32 5.43 17.75
C THR A 36 13.67 4.06 17.16
N GLY A 37 13.51 3.93 15.84
CA GLY A 37 13.74 2.67 15.12
C GLY A 37 12.62 1.63 15.29
N GLU A 38 11.56 1.95 16.03
CA GLU A 38 10.39 1.10 16.12
C GLU A 38 9.64 1.09 14.78
N ARG A 39 9.21 -0.09 14.33
CA ARG A 39 8.31 -0.19 13.19
C ARG A 39 6.91 0.26 13.59
N ILE A 40 6.39 1.23 12.86
CA ILE A 40 5.01 1.71 13.06
C ILE A 40 4.03 0.65 12.56
N ILE A 41 3.14 0.21 13.44
CA ILE A 41 2.03 -0.70 13.11
C ILE A 41 0.75 0.12 13.12
N PHE A 42 0.17 0.36 11.95
CA PHE A 42 -1.14 1.00 11.78
C PHE A 42 -2.23 -0.06 11.97
N ASP A 43 -2.57 -0.29 13.23
CA ASP A 43 -3.43 -1.38 13.70
C ASP A 43 -4.89 -1.26 13.26
N LYS A 44 -5.37 -0.06 12.94
CA LYS A 44 -6.73 0.15 12.43
C LYS A 44 -6.74 0.16 10.91
N VAL A 45 -7.15 -0.96 10.33
CA VAL A 45 -7.30 -1.15 8.87
C VAL A 45 -8.67 -0.63 8.42
N LEU A 46 -8.69 0.35 7.53
CA LEU A 46 -9.90 0.85 6.87
C LEU A 46 -10.20 0.10 5.57
N THR A 47 -9.16 -0.27 4.82
CA THR A 47 -9.29 -1.02 3.55
C THR A 47 -8.04 -1.87 3.34
N ASN A 48 -8.19 -3.07 2.75
CA ASN A 48 -7.08 -3.97 2.42
C ASN A 48 -7.42 -4.87 1.22
N VAL A 49 -7.78 -4.26 0.09
CA VAL A 49 -8.08 -4.99 -1.14
C VAL A 49 -6.80 -5.66 -1.65
N GLY A 50 -6.89 -6.96 -1.92
CA GLY A 50 -5.73 -7.78 -2.30
C GLY A 50 -4.92 -8.30 -1.10
N ASN A 51 -5.30 -7.96 0.14
CA ASN A 51 -4.70 -8.46 1.39
C ASN A 51 -3.18 -8.28 1.46
N GLY A 52 -2.65 -7.19 0.91
CA GLY A 52 -1.22 -6.91 0.91
C GLY A 52 -0.70 -6.36 2.24
N TYR A 53 -1.56 -5.70 3.03
CA TYR A 53 -1.18 -5.13 4.33
C TYR A 53 -1.39 -6.15 5.46
N ASP A 54 -0.39 -6.34 6.31
CA ASP A 54 -0.48 -7.15 7.53
C ASP A 54 -0.53 -6.23 8.79
N PRO A 55 -1.68 -6.11 9.47
CA PRO A 55 -1.83 -5.26 10.64
C PRO A 55 -1.09 -5.76 11.88
N LYS A 56 -0.54 -6.98 11.87
CA LYS A 56 0.30 -7.47 12.98
C LYS A 56 1.75 -7.04 12.83
N SER A 57 2.25 -6.96 11.61
CA SER A 57 3.64 -6.60 11.34
C SER A 57 3.83 -5.18 10.80
N GLY A 58 2.77 -4.51 10.34
CA GLY A 58 2.84 -3.21 9.70
C GLY A 58 3.37 -3.24 8.26
N ASN A 59 3.63 -4.42 7.70
CA ASN A 59 4.22 -4.57 6.38
C ASN A 59 3.15 -4.57 5.29
N PHE A 60 3.44 -3.87 4.19
CA PHE A 60 2.75 -4.08 2.92
C PHE A 60 3.59 -4.96 2.00
N THR A 61 3.05 -6.09 1.58
CA THR A 61 3.66 -6.98 0.59
C THR A 61 2.92 -6.84 -0.73
N CYS A 62 3.61 -6.46 -1.79
CA CYS A 62 3.03 -6.32 -3.13
C CYS A 62 2.44 -7.67 -3.60
N PRO A 63 1.11 -7.84 -3.70
CA PRO A 63 0.49 -9.12 -4.06
C PRO A 63 0.71 -9.47 -5.53
N ILE A 64 0.91 -8.45 -6.36
CA ILE A 64 1.17 -8.53 -7.79
C ILE A 64 2.31 -7.60 -8.19
N ARG A 65 3.00 -7.90 -9.29
CA ARG A 65 4.00 -7.00 -9.87
C ARG A 65 3.30 -5.77 -10.44
N GLY A 66 3.82 -4.58 -10.14
CA GLY A 66 3.25 -3.33 -10.63
C GLY A 66 3.88 -2.11 -9.96
N LEU A 67 3.37 -0.94 -10.35
CA LEU A 67 3.67 0.33 -9.72
C LEU A 67 2.76 0.52 -8.50
N TYR A 68 3.32 1.02 -7.40
CA TYR A 68 2.61 1.33 -6.17
C TYR A 68 2.87 2.79 -5.79
N SER A 69 1.84 3.47 -5.32
CA SER A 69 1.95 4.81 -4.74
C SER A 69 1.58 4.72 -3.26
N PHE A 70 2.37 5.36 -2.42
CA PHE A 70 2.14 5.43 -0.99
C PHE A 70 2.00 6.90 -0.60
N SER A 71 1.05 7.18 0.29
CA SER A 71 0.88 8.48 0.94
C SER A 71 0.90 8.26 2.44
N VAL A 72 1.67 9.07 3.16
CA VAL A 72 1.82 8.98 4.60
C VAL A 72 1.56 10.36 5.20
N GLY A 73 0.66 10.42 6.17
CA GLY A 73 0.42 11.61 6.97
C GLY A 73 0.92 11.36 8.39
N VAL A 74 1.63 12.33 8.95
CA VAL A 74 2.13 12.26 10.31
C VAL A 74 1.82 13.56 11.01
N LEU A 75 1.26 13.47 12.22
CA LEU A 75 0.96 14.61 13.07
C LEU A 75 1.71 14.43 14.40
N PRO A 76 2.79 15.19 14.65
CA PRO A 76 3.46 15.16 15.94
C PRO A 76 2.58 15.77 17.03
N MET A 77 2.77 15.28 18.26
CA MET A 77 2.28 15.97 19.46
C MET A 77 2.98 17.32 19.65
N PRO A 78 2.39 18.27 20.38
CA PRO A 78 3.01 19.56 20.61
C PRO A 78 4.43 19.49 21.16
N ASN A 79 5.30 20.36 20.64
CA ASN A 79 6.73 20.42 20.95
C ASN A 79 7.51 19.12 20.68
N ASN A 80 7.01 18.25 19.78
CA ASN A 80 7.71 17.05 19.36
C ASN A 80 8.14 17.10 17.89
N LEU A 81 9.21 16.38 17.61
CA LEU A 81 9.64 16.00 16.28
C LEU A 81 9.20 14.56 16.03
N VAL A 82 8.61 14.30 14.87
CA VAL A 82 8.35 12.96 14.39
C VAL A 82 9.06 12.77 13.05
N ILE A 83 9.74 11.64 12.91
CA ILE A 83 10.39 11.22 11.68
C ILE A 83 9.84 9.84 11.34
N VAL A 84 9.28 9.71 10.15
CA VAL A 84 8.76 8.44 9.64
C VAL A 84 9.50 8.08 8.38
N ASP A 85 10.23 6.98 8.45
CA ASP A 85 10.99 6.44 7.33
C ASP A 85 10.19 5.37 6.59
N ILE A 86 10.19 5.45 5.26
CA ILE A 86 9.63 4.43 4.38
C ILE A 86 10.78 3.55 3.88
N TYR A 87 10.61 2.24 4.04
CA TYR A 87 11.56 1.23 3.59
C TYR A 87 10.94 0.32 2.53
N GLN A 88 11.73 -0.09 1.54
CA GLN A 88 11.42 -1.19 0.64
C GLN A 88 12.41 -2.33 0.86
N ASN A 89 11.93 -3.48 1.32
CA ASN A 89 12.75 -4.69 1.51
C ASN A 89 14.05 -4.42 2.29
N LYS A 90 13.97 -3.61 3.37
CA LYS A 90 15.09 -3.13 4.21
C LYS A 90 15.96 -2.01 3.62
N ASN A 91 15.73 -1.59 2.38
CA ASN A 91 16.39 -0.42 1.81
C ASN A 91 15.60 0.84 2.20
N TYR A 92 16.28 1.82 2.78
CA TYR A 92 15.71 3.14 3.03
C TYR A 92 15.31 3.79 1.69
N LEU A 93 14.12 4.38 1.63
CA LEU A 93 13.64 5.12 0.46
C LEU A 93 13.53 6.62 0.74
N ILE A 94 12.72 7.00 1.72
CA ILE A 94 12.39 8.39 2.01
C ILE A 94 12.07 8.56 3.49
N SER A 95 12.31 9.77 4.01
CA SER A 95 11.94 10.20 5.35
C SER A 95 10.89 11.32 5.28
N VAL A 96 9.86 11.21 6.12
CA VAL A 96 8.82 12.21 6.30
C VAL A 96 9.02 12.84 7.68
N HIS A 97 9.24 14.15 7.70
CA HIS A 97 9.47 14.90 8.93
C HIS A 97 8.21 15.69 9.29
N GLY A 98 7.68 15.46 10.49
CA GLY A 98 6.68 16.32 11.10
C GLY A 98 7.29 17.07 12.27
N ASN A 99 7.13 18.38 12.31
CA ASN A 99 7.58 19.21 13.41
C ASN A 99 6.45 20.15 13.82
N ASP A 100 6.06 20.14 15.10
CA ASP A 100 5.06 21.08 15.61
C ASP A 100 5.66 22.44 16.02
N ASN A 101 6.90 22.73 15.61
CA ASN A 101 7.44 24.09 15.58
C ASN A 101 6.85 24.86 14.37
N ALA A 102 5.53 25.05 14.35
CA ALA A 102 4.79 25.98 13.49
C ALA A 102 4.98 25.94 11.94
N VAL A 103 5.56 24.90 11.33
CA VAL A 103 5.72 24.84 9.86
C VAL A 103 5.47 23.43 9.32
N PHE A 104 4.32 23.21 8.70
CA PHE A 104 4.00 22.00 7.93
C PHE A 104 4.73 22.04 6.58
N THR A 105 5.43 20.97 6.20
CA THR A 105 5.82 20.71 4.80
C THR A 105 5.47 19.27 4.45
N SER A 106 4.81 19.07 3.30
CA SER A 106 4.56 17.76 2.70
C SER A 106 5.49 17.60 1.50
N ALA A 107 6.18 16.46 1.38
CA ALA A 107 6.89 16.05 0.17
C ALA A 107 6.00 15.20 -0.74
#